data_AF-F2L625-F1
#
_entry.id   AF-F2L625-F1
#
_cell.length_a   1.000
_cell.length_b   1.000
_cell.length_c   1.000
_cell.angle_alpha   90.00
_cell.angle_beta   90.00
_cell.angle_gamma   90.00
#
_symmetry.space_group_name_H-M   'P 1'
#
loop_
_entity.id
_entity.type
_entity.pdbx_description
1 polymer ?
#
loop_
_entity_poly.entity_id
_entity_poly.type
_entity_poly.pdbx_seq_one_letter_code
_entity_poly.pdbx_strand_id
1 'polypeptide(L)'
;MAIRKVRDLAKAAGAWGTKWSLWPPHLVTACCGVELAHAFGPAYDAERLGVLPMPSARHSNLLIIEGTITLKMAKFVKWVYEQMPEPKYVVAMGACAIKGGVFYGSYHMVPASNVVGVDVYVSGCPPTPEALLKAVEKVQENVGRPAGGGAADGAKPAEWPFDKRPGSTFFVEREEELAPGERGLVLVVGPQHPGSGHMRLFVVVDGDVIADVKPDPGFVHRGVEKLAERRPFWTVPPLVEKVSIMDSTNAILPYVHAVERALGLEPPPRAKALRSLMAELGRIRTHLYDLALHGIFIGHSTAFMWGFGMGDMIAEVQARVTGARTTSAYPIPGGVRRDLTTDGRQAVERLLAKLKARLPDFEKLFLKNPVVRMRLEGVGVLDARKAASLGAVGPAARGSGIDYDARTASPYDGYELVRPRVVVEKGGDAMARTSVRWGEIWASIEYIEEALRALPDGDILDEALLELSPNFRREGVAGIFGVLTQLRPEPGEYHGLAEMARGTAYVYISATGSQYLRRVRFVTPSWRNLRPMAEAMKGHRLADLPAIYMSFGYFPPEADR
;
A
#
# COMPACT_ATOMS: atom_id res chain seq x y z
N MET A 1 51.95 23.66 7.40
CA MET A 1 51.14 24.01 6.21
C MET A 1 50.74 22.78 5.38
N ALA A 2 51.66 21.84 5.08
CA ALA A 2 51.37 20.62 4.31
C ALA A 2 50.35 19.67 4.98
N ILE A 3 50.48 19.41 6.29
CA ILE A 3 49.54 18.56 7.05
C ILE A 3 48.10 19.10 7.01
N ARG A 4 47.93 20.43 7.08
CA ARG A 4 46.62 21.07 6.97
C ARG A 4 46.00 20.86 5.59
N LYS A 5 46.78 21.05 4.52
CA LYS A 5 46.33 20.79 3.13
C LYS A 5 45.92 19.33 2.92
N VAL A 6 46.69 18.38 3.45
CA VAL A 6 46.35 16.94 3.38
C VAL A 6 45.05 16.64 4.15
N ARG A 7 44.87 17.22 5.34
CA ARG A 7 43.63 17.06 6.12
C ARG A 7 42.42 17.65 5.41
N ASP A 8 42.58 18.83 4.82
CA ASP A 8 41.50 19.52 4.11
C ASP A 8 41.13 18.76 2.82
N LEU A 9 42.13 18.21 2.10
CA LEU A 9 41.91 17.32 0.95
C LEU A 9 41.19 16.03 1.35
N ALA A 10 41.61 15.39 2.45
CA ALA A 10 40.95 14.17 2.95
C ALA A 10 39.49 14.43 3.35
N LYS A 11 39.21 15.57 3.98
CA LYS A 11 37.82 15.99 4.28
C LYS A 11 37.01 16.24 3.02
N ALA A 12 37.58 16.93 2.03
CA ALA A 12 36.91 17.19 0.75
C ALA A 12 36.63 15.89 -0.02
N ALA A 13 37.59 14.96 -0.06
CA ALA A 13 37.43 13.66 -0.67
C ALA A 13 36.37 12.80 0.05
N GLY A 14 36.37 12.81 1.39
CA GLY A 14 35.34 12.15 2.19
C GLY A 14 33.94 12.72 1.93
N ALA A 15 33.80 14.05 1.92
CA ALA A 15 32.54 14.71 1.59
C ALA A 15 32.07 14.40 0.17
N TRP A 16 32.99 14.39 -0.81
CA TRP A 16 32.67 14.00 -2.18
C TRP A 16 32.19 12.54 -2.25
N GLY A 17 32.86 11.62 -1.54
CA GLY A 17 32.46 10.21 -1.47
C GLY A 17 31.06 10.03 -0.84
N THR A 18 30.80 10.68 0.29
CA THR A 18 29.49 10.67 0.95
C THR A 18 28.39 11.22 0.06
N LYS A 19 28.67 12.29 -0.71
CA LYS A 19 27.71 12.91 -1.63
C LYS A 19 27.16 11.89 -2.64
N TRP A 20 27.99 10.96 -3.12
CA TRP A 20 27.62 9.97 -4.13
C TRP A 20 27.42 8.57 -3.55
N SER A 21 27.25 8.45 -2.24
CA SER A 21 27.08 7.17 -1.54
C SER A 21 26.01 7.31 -0.45
N LEU A 22 24.77 7.64 -0.85
CA LEU A 22 23.64 7.83 0.07
C LEU A 22 22.79 6.56 0.13
N TRP A 23 22.86 5.81 1.22
CA TRP A 23 22.33 4.45 1.25
C TRP A 23 21.18 4.31 2.24
N PRO A 24 19.92 4.41 1.79
CA PRO A 24 18.76 4.26 2.67
C PRO A 24 18.59 2.84 3.18
N PRO A 25 18.36 2.61 4.49
CA PRO A 25 17.99 1.30 4.98
C PRO A 25 16.57 0.96 4.52
N HIS A 26 16.27 -0.32 4.37
CA HIS A 26 14.89 -0.72 4.15
C HIS A 26 14.08 -0.56 5.46
N LEU A 27 13.36 0.55 5.58
CA LEU A 27 12.41 0.83 6.66
C LEU A 27 11.17 1.53 6.11
N VAL A 28 10.23 0.74 5.60
CA VAL A 28 8.97 1.26 5.08
C VAL A 28 8.09 1.65 6.26
N THR A 29 7.82 2.95 6.41
CA THR A 29 7.00 3.44 7.52
C THR A 29 5.53 3.54 7.17
N ALA A 30 5.18 3.76 5.89
CA ALA A 30 3.80 3.79 5.41
C ALA A 30 3.71 3.74 3.86
N CYS A 31 2.62 4.29 3.32
CA CYS A 31 2.26 4.23 1.91
C CYS A 31 3.20 4.95 0.94
N CYS A 32 4.11 5.82 1.38
CA CYS A 32 4.99 6.52 0.42
C CYS A 32 6.03 5.57 -0.19
N GLY A 33 6.22 4.39 0.40
CA GLY A 33 7.16 3.39 -0.10
C GLY A 33 6.89 2.87 -1.51
N VAL A 34 5.67 3.02 -2.03
CA VAL A 34 5.40 2.70 -3.43
C VAL A 34 6.12 3.66 -4.39
N GLU A 35 6.17 4.96 -4.07
CA GLU A 35 6.87 5.94 -4.91
C GLU A 35 8.38 5.91 -4.66
N LEU A 36 8.81 5.48 -3.47
CA LEU A 36 10.21 5.12 -3.24
C LEU A 36 10.63 3.96 -4.16
N ALA A 37 9.82 2.90 -4.23
CA ALA A 37 10.10 1.77 -5.11
C ALA A 37 10.06 2.17 -6.59
N HIS A 38 9.16 3.07 -7.02
CA HIS A 38 9.22 3.64 -8.37
C HIS A 38 10.49 4.46 -8.61
N ALA A 39 10.97 5.24 -7.63
CA ALA A 39 12.20 6.01 -7.76
C ALA A 39 13.43 5.12 -8.02
N PHE A 40 13.46 3.91 -7.45
CA PHE A 40 14.46 2.87 -7.75
C PHE A 40 14.10 2.00 -8.97
N GLY A 41 12.90 2.15 -9.51
CA GLY A 41 12.45 1.47 -10.71
C GLY A 41 13.17 1.98 -11.98
N PRO A 42 13.06 1.22 -13.08
CA PRO A 42 13.81 1.49 -14.31
C PRO A 42 13.46 2.84 -14.98
N ALA A 43 12.30 3.42 -14.67
CA ALA A 43 11.89 4.72 -15.22
C ALA A 43 12.66 5.89 -14.60
N TYR A 44 13.01 5.78 -13.32
CA TYR A 44 13.53 6.88 -12.52
C TYR A 44 14.96 6.70 -12.06
N ASP A 45 15.44 5.46 -11.93
CA ASP A 45 16.84 5.08 -11.69
C ASP A 45 17.55 5.99 -10.68
N ALA A 46 17.15 5.91 -9.41
CA ALA A 46 17.81 6.64 -8.32
C ALA A 46 19.28 6.22 -8.14
N GLU A 47 19.68 5.04 -8.61
CA GLU A 47 21.05 4.52 -8.47
C GLU A 47 22.06 5.42 -9.19
N ARG A 48 21.68 6.07 -10.31
CA ARG A 48 22.55 7.04 -11.00
C ARG A 48 22.99 8.21 -10.12
N LEU A 49 22.24 8.52 -9.06
CA LEU A 49 22.59 9.58 -8.10
C LEU A 49 23.48 9.05 -6.96
N GLY A 50 23.91 7.79 -6.99
CA GLY A 50 24.65 7.17 -5.90
C GLY A 50 23.75 6.78 -4.72
N VAL A 51 22.44 6.59 -4.97
CA VAL A 51 21.47 6.16 -3.96
C VAL A 51 21.19 4.68 -4.12
N LEU A 52 21.57 3.89 -3.13
CA LEU A 52 21.43 2.43 -3.18
C LEU A 52 20.77 1.92 -1.89
N PRO A 53 19.63 1.23 -1.97
CA PRO A 53 18.98 0.69 -0.78
C PRO A 53 19.88 -0.38 -0.16
N MET A 54 20.16 -0.24 1.14
CA MET A 54 21.00 -1.17 1.89
C MET A 54 20.18 -1.90 2.96
N PRO A 55 20.34 -3.23 3.14
CA PRO A 55 19.58 -3.94 4.17
C PRO A 55 19.99 -3.57 5.60
N SER A 56 21.26 -3.21 5.81
CA SER A 56 21.86 -2.97 7.12
C SER A 56 21.86 -1.48 7.47
N ALA A 57 21.17 -1.10 8.55
CA ALA A 57 21.23 0.24 9.10
C ALA A 57 22.66 0.69 9.44
N ARG A 58 23.53 -0.23 9.84
CA ARG A 58 24.94 0.06 10.17
C ARG A 58 25.80 0.41 8.95
N HIS A 59 25.32 0.09 7.76
CA HIS A 59 25.92 0.47 6.49
C HIS A 59 25.11 1.56 5.80
N SER A 60 24.20 2.23 6.49
CA SER A 60 23.32 3.25 5.90
C SER A 60 23.61 4.63 6.47
N ASN A 61 23.56 5.65 5.62
CA ASN A 61 23.80 7.05 5.99
C ASN A 61 22.68 8.00 5.56
N LEU A 62 21.61 7.49 4.96
CA LEU A 62 20.40 8.22 4.65
C LEU A 62 19.23 7.47 5.28
N LEU A 63 18.28 8.13 5.94
CA LEU A 63 17.04 7.52 6.41
C LEU A 63 15.89 8.20 5.70
N ILE A 64 15.07 7.43 4.99
CA ILE A 64 13.87 7.95 4.33
C ILE A 64 12.66 7.51 5.15
N ILE A 65 11.96 8.48 5.73
CA ILE A 65 10.69 8.24 6.42
C ILE A 65 9.58 8.32 5.37
N GLU A 66 9.04 7.16 5.01
CA GLU A 66 8.10 6.93 3.91
C GLU A 66 6.62 7.13 4.32
N GLY A 67 6.33 8.27 4.95
CA GLY A 67 4.99 8.67 5.34
C GLY A 67 4.76 8.61 6.84
N THR A 68 3.60 8.10 7.23
CA THR A 68 3.10 8.22 8.60
C THR A 68 3.95 7.43 9.58
N ILE A 69 4.26 7.99 10.74
CA ILE A 69 4.87 7.26 11.85
C ILE A 69 3.82 7.07 12.94
N THR A 70 3.60 5.82 13.34
CA THR A 70 2.78 5.48 14.50
C THR A 70 3.62 5.49 15.77
N LEU A 71 2.99 5.60 16.94
CA LEU A 71 3.67 5.45 18.23
C LEU A 71 4.46 4.14 18.31
N LYS A 72 3.91 3.04 17.77
CA LYS A 72 4.56 1.73 17.75
C LYS A 72 5.79 1.72 16.83
N MET A 73 5.71 2.36 15.67
CA MET A 73 6.81 2.45 14.69
C MET A 73 7.91 3.45 15.10
N ALA A 74 7.57 4.53 15.80
CA ALA A 74 8.51 5.59 16.18
C ALA A 74 9.75 5.07 16.92
N LYS A 75 9.57 4.07 17.78
CA LYS A 75 10.69 3.43 18.49
C LYS A 75 11.68 2.75 17.55
N PHE A 76 11.19 2.05 16.54
CA PHE A 76 12.03 1.38 15.56
C PHE A 76 12.70 2.37 14.62
N VAL A 77 12.02 3.45 14.23
CA VAL A 77 12.62 4.56 13.48
C VAL A 77 13.82 5.13 14.26
N LYS A 78 13.65 5.41 15.56
CA LYS A 78 14.74 5.92 16.40
C LYS A 78 15.88 4.90 16.54
N TRP A 79 15.57 3.64 16.80
CA TRP A 79 16.58 2.58 16.91
C TRP A 79 17.39 2.37 15.64
N VAL A 80 16.75 2.45 14.47
CA VAL A 80 17.44 2.37 13.18
C VAL A 80 18.35 3.57 13.01
N TYR A 81 17.83 4.79 13.27
CA TYR A 81 18.60 6.02 13.18
C TYR A 81 19.82 6.04 14.11
N GLU A 82 19.70 5.53 15.34
CA GLU A 82 20.79 5.46 16.31
C GLU A 82 21.89 4.47 15.91
N GLN A 83 21.56 3.42 15.15
CA GLN A 83 22.52 2.43 14.65
C GLN A 83 23.27 2.88 13.40
N MET A 84 22.81 3.94 12.73
CA MET A 84 23.45 4.45 11.51
C MET A 84 24.75 5.21 11.82
N PRO A 85 25.83 4.99 11.04
CA PRO A 85 27.09 5.71 11.17
C PRO A 85 26.96 7.18 10.76
N GLU A 86 27.82 8.04 11.33
CA GLU A 86 27.98 9.42 10.90
C GLU A 86 28.90 9.55 9.68
N PRO A 87 28.71 10.56 8.80
CA PRO A 87 27.58 11.49 8.79
C PRO A 87 26.29 10.80 8.31
N LYS A 88 25.15 11.07 8.98
CA LYS A 88 23.83 10.57 8.57
C LYS A 88 22.82 11.69 8.31
N TYR A 89 21.86 11.40 7.43
CA TYR A 89 20.83 12.33 6.97
C TYR A 89 19.43 11.72 7.05
N VAL A 90 18.41 12.55 7.19
CA VAL A 90 17.00 12.13 7.23
C VAL A 90 16.15 12.92 6.25
N VAL A 91 15.41 12.20 5.42
CA VAL A 91 14.37 12.73 4.54
C VAL A 91 13.00 12.30 5.07
N ALA A 92 12.12 13.25 5.36
CA ALA A 92 10.73 12.96 5.71
C ALA A 92 9.82 13.18 4.50
N MET A 93 9.27 12.11 3.95
CA MET A 93 8.44 12.11 2.75
C MET A 93 6.96 11.93 3.08
N GLY A 94 6.14 12.80 2.50
CA GLY A 94 4.69 12.77 2.59
C GLY A 94 4.12 13.69 3.66
N ALA A 95 3.00 14.35 3.36
CA ALA A 95 2.34 15.30 4.27
C ALA A 95 2.03 14.70 5.66
N CYS A 96 1.87 13.37 5.73
CA CYS A 96 1.66 12.66 6.98
C CYS A 96 2.91 12.53 7.85
N ALA A 97 4.12 12.43 7.27
CA ALA A 97 5.36 12.47 8.01
C ALA A 97 5.62 13.86 8.63
N ILE A 98 5.22 14.92 7.92
CA ILE A 98 5.49 16.31 8.31
C ILE A 98 4.53 16.79 9.40
N LYS A 99 3.20 16.67 9.16
CA LYS A 99 2.16 17.19 10.06
C LYS A 99 0.94 16.27 10.17
N GLY A 100 1.07 14.97 9.93
CA GLY A 100 -0.07 14.02 9.99
C GLY A 100 -0.97 13.99 8.75
N GLY A 101 -0.98 15.03 7.92
CA GLY A 101 -1.62 15.02 6.60
C GLY A 101 -3.11 14.64 6.66
N VAL A 102 -3.57 13.73 5.79
CA VAL A 102 -4.96 13.24 5.84
C VAL A 102 -5.29 12.55 7.14
N PHE A 103 -4.31 12.15 7.95
CA PHE A 103 -4.55 11.46 9.21
C PHE A 103 -4.44 12.43 10.40
N TYR A 104 -4.27 13.74 10.16
CA TYR A 104 -4.17 14.73 11.21
C TYR A 104 -5.30 14.59 12.26
N GLY A 105 -4.93 14.71 13.54
CA GLY A 105 -5.83 14.48 14.68
C GLY A 105 -6.00 13.01 15.09
N SER A 106 -5.29 12.08 14.45
CA SER A 106 -5.24 10.68 14.89
C SER A 106 -4.48 10.54 16.22
N TYR A 107 -4.94 9.66 17.10
CA TYR A 107 -4.47 9.58 18.49
C TYR A 107 -3.10 8.91 18.67
N HIS A 108 -2.61 8.22 17.65
CA HIS A 108 -1.42 7.36 17.73
C HIS A 108 -0.38 7.65 16.65
N MET A 109 -0.48 8.80 15.98
CA MET A 109 0.51 9.23 15.01
C MET A 109 1.42 10.29 15.56
N VAL A 110 2.67 10.29 15.11
CA VAL A 110 3.71 11.21 15.55
C VAL A 110 4.42 11.80 14.32
N PRO A 111 4.62 13.13 14.25
CA PRO A 111 5.46 13.73 13.21
C PRO A 111 6.89 13.19 13.24
N ALA A 112 7.53 13.08 12.07
CA ALA A 112 8.90 12.60 11.93
C ALA A 112 9.90 13.41 12.77
N SER A 113 9.73 14.73 12.79
CA SER A 113 10.55 15.69 13.56
C SER A 113 10.52 15.46 15.08
N ASN A 114 9.48 14.78 15.58
CA ASN A 114 9.36 14.45 17.01
C ASN A 114 10.04 13.12 17.34
N VAL A 115 10.58 12.40 16.34
CA VAL A 115 11.24 11.11 16.53
C VAL A 115 12.74 11.22 16.25
N VAL A 116 13.12 11.87 15.14
CA VAL A 116 14.51 12.08 14.70
C VAL A 116 14.67 13.48 14.09
N GLY A 117 15.90 13.99 14.05
CA GLY A 117 16.20 15.24 13.33
C GLY A 117 16.02 15.06 11.84
N VAL A 118 15.20 15.90 11.20
CA VAL A 118 14.90 15.83 9.76
C VAL A 118 15.66 16.91 9.01
N ASP A 119 16.41 16.53 7.98
CA ASP A 119 17.20 17.45 7.14
C ASP A 119 16.41 17.99 5.95
N VAL A 120 15.58 17.15 5.34
CA VAL A 120 14.80 17.52 4.14
C VAL A 120 13.37 16.99 4.24
N TYR A 121 12.41 17.83 3.88
CA TYR A 121 10.99 17.47 3.84
C TYR A 121 10.50 17.40 2.39
N VAL A 122 9.71 16.37 2.08
CA VAL A 122 9.06 16.20 0.76
C VAL A 122 7.55 16.18 0.96
N SER A 123 6.85 17.22 0.49
CA SER A 123 5.38 17.29 0.59
C SER A 123 4.71 16.49 -0.52
N GLY A 124 3.51 15.97 -0.25
CA GLY A 124 2.72 15.16 -1.19
C GLY A 124 1.97 14.01 -0.51
N CYS A 125 1.12 13.30 -1.25
CA CYS A 125 0.33 12.19 -0.70
C CYS A 125 -0.09 11.16 -1.78
N PRO A 126 0.75 10.15 -2.05
CA PRO A 126 2.20 10.14 -1.87
C PRO A 126 2.91 11.21 -2.75
N PRO A 127 4.09 11.74 -2.36
CA PRO A 127 4.89 12.58 -3.25
C PRO A 127 5.41 11.80 -4.46
N THR A 128 5.62 12.45 -5.60
CA THR A 128 6.08 11.76 -6.83
C THR A 128 7.55 11.30 -6.70
N PRO A 129 7.98 10.32 -7.52
CA PRO A 129 9.38 9.87 -7.53
C PRO A 129 10.37 11.01 -7.79
N GLU A 130 10.04 11.93 -8.69
CA GLU A 130 10.88 13.10 -9.00
C GLU A 130 11.03 14.04 -7.80
N ALA A 131 9.97 14.21 -6.99
CA ALA A 131 10.03 15.02 -5.78
C ALA A 131 10.98 14.40 -4.74
N LEU A 132 11.01 13.08 -4.65
CA LEU A 132 11.97 12.37 -3.81
C LEU A 132 13.41 12.49 -4.35
N LEU A 133 13.62 12.34 -5.65
CA LEU A 133 14.96 12.49 -6.25
C LEU A 133 15.55 13.89 -6.02
N LYS A 134 14.72 14.94 -6.14
CA LYS A 134 15.12 16.32 -5.78
C LYS A 134 15.48 16.46 -4.30
N ALA A 135 14.82 15.71 -3.42
CA ALA A 135 15.15 15.70 -2.01
C ALA A 135 16.51 15.06 -1.74
N VAL A 136 16.85 14.00 -2.47
CA VAL A 136 18.20 13.40 -2.46
C VAL A 136 19.23 14.42 -2.92
N GLU A 137 19.01 15.09 -4.05
CA GLU A 137 19.92 16.15 -4.54
C GLU A 137 20.12 17.23 -3.46
N LYS A 138 19.05 17.57 -2.73
CA LYS A 138 19.15 18.53 -1.62
C LYS A 138 20.01 18.02 -0.47
N VAL A 139 19.91 16.74 -0.11
CA VAL A 139 20.81 16.10 0.87
C VAL A 139 22.25 16.15 0.35
N GLN A 140 22.49 15.85 -0.92
CA GLN A 140 23.81 15.91 -1.55
C GLN A 140 24.45 17.30 -1.51
N GLU A 141 23.65 18.37 -1.64
CA GLU A 141 24.12 19.75 -1.47
C GLU A 141 24.51 20.09 -0.02
N ASN A 142 23.90 19.41 0.96
CA ASN A 142 24.15 19.61 2.37
C ASN A 142 25.39 18.84 2.86
N VAL A 143 25.87 17.83 2.12
CA VAL A 143 27.08 17.08 2.47
C VAL A 143 28.30 18.00 2.55
N GLY A 144 29.05 17.91 3.65
CA GLY A 144 30.27 18.69 3.88
C GLY A 144 30.05 20.12 4.38
N ARG A 145 28.79 20.58 4.50
CA ARG A 145 28.47 21.82 5.22
C ARG A 145 28.53 21.55 6.73
N PRO A 146 29.03 22.48 7.56
CA PRO A 146 28.92 22.35 9.01
C PRO A 146 27.43 22.17 9.38
N ALA A 147 27.15 21.33 10.38
CA ALA A 147 25.80 21.10 10.91
C ALA A 147 25.24 22.42 11.47
N GLY A 148 24.65 23.23 10.60
CA GLY A 148 24.23 24.60 10.86
C GLY A 148 23.59 25.16 9.61
N GLY A 149 22.27 24.97 9.49
CA GLY A 149 21.47 25.53 8.39
C GLY A 149 20.39 24.64 7.78
N GLY A 150 20.01 23.53 8.42
CA GLY A 150 18.93 22.65 7.95
C GLY A 150 17.95 22.19 9.04
N ALA A 151 18.36 22.19 10.31
CA ALA A 151 17.41 22.28 11.40
C ALA A 151 16.77 23.67 11.31
N ALA A 152 15.55 23.75 10.77
CA ALA A 152 14.71 24.92 10.95
C ALA A 152 14.80 25.35 12.43
N ASP A 153 15.14 26.61 12.63
CA ASP A 153 15.29 27.33 13.89
C ASP A 153 14.87 26.55 15.15
N GLY A 154 15.85 26.14 15.97
CA GLY A 154 15.59 25.69 17.32
C GLY A 154 14.99 24.29 17.48
N ALA A 155 15.24 23.36 16.57
CA ALA A 155 14.95 21.94 16.82
C ALA A 155 15.80 21.42 17.99
N LYS A 156 15.27 21.54 19.22
CA LYS A 156 15.70 20.76 20.38
C LYS A 156 15.79 19.29 19.94
N PRO A 157 16.75 18.50 20.44
CA PRO A 157 16.66 17.04 20.29
C PRO A 157 15.26 16.65 20.73
N ALA A 158 14.50 16.01 19.84
CA ALA A 158 13.11 15.70 20.11
C ALA A 158 13.03 15.00 21.46
N GLU A 159 12.44 15.69 22.45
CA GLU A 159 12.15 15.10 23.74
C GLU A 159 11.33 13.86 23.43
N TRP A 160 11.88 12.70 23.82
CA TRP A 160 11.28 11.41 23.56
C TRP A 160 9.82 11.49 24.02
N PRO A 161 8.82 11.40 23.11
CA PRO A 161 7.43 11.75 23.44
C PRO A 161 6.74 10.70 24.32
N PHE A 162 7.50 9.81 24.95
CA PHE A 162 7.00 8.73 25.77
C PHE A 162 7.48 8.89 27.22
N ASP A 163 6.59 9.40 28.08
CA ASP A 163 6.58 9.11 29.53
C ASP A 163 6.17 7.66 29.82
N LYS A 164 5.88 6.90 28.77
CA LYS A 164 5.54 5.49 28.84
C LYS A 164 6.83 4.69 28.80
N ARG A 165 7.24 4.20 29.98
CA ARG A 165 8.31 3.20 30.13
C ARG A 165 8.17 2.13 29.03
N PRO A 166 9.27 1.66 28.44
CA PRO A 166 9.26 0.42 27.65
C PRO A 166 8.47 -0.64 28.43
N GLY A 167 7.41 -1.19 27.83
CA GLY A 167 6.55 -2.19 28.50
C GLY A 167 5.04 -1.91 28.53
N SER A 168 4.58 -0.66 28.42
CA SER A 168 3.15 -0.33 28.61
C SER A 168 2.28 -0.42 27.34
N THR A 169 2.83 -0.87 26.22
CA THR A 169 2.11 -1.10 24.95
C THR A 169 2.45 -2.48 24.42
N PHE A 170 1.46 -3.39 24.36
CA PHE A 170 1.46 -4.69 23.65
C PHE A 170 2.81 -5.19 23.14
N PHE A 171 3.77 -5.35 24.06
CA PHE A 171 5.13 -5.72 23.78
C PHE A 171 5.40 -6.95 24.64
N VAL A 172 5.88 -8.02 24.00
CA VAL A 172 6.48 -9.12 24.73
C VAL A 172 7.88 -8.64 25.11
N GLU A 173 8.10 -8.43 26.40
CA GLU A 173 9.36 -7.86 26.92
C GLU A 173 10.54 -8.83 26.81
N ARG A 174 10.23 -10.12 26.82
CA ARG A 174 11.19 -11.22 26.79
C ARG A 174 10.75 -12.24 25.75
N GLU A 175 11.61 -12.53 24.78
CA GLU A 175 11.32 -13.49 23.69
C GLU A 175 10.94 -14.87 24.23
N GLU A 176 11.44 -15.22 25.43
CA GLU A 176 11.14 -16.45 26.16
C GLU A 176 9.68 -16.56 26.64
N GLU A 177 8.93 -15.45 26.72
CA GLU A 177 7.51 -15.45 27.11
C GLU A 177 6.58 -15.89 25.98
N LEU A 178 7.07 -15.95 24.73
CA LEU A 178 6.27 -16.33 23.58
C LEU A 178 6.07 -17.84 23.47
N ALA A 179 6.99 -18.65 23.99
CA ALA A 179 6.91 -20.11 23.96
C ALA A 179 7.49 -20.73 25.25
N PRO A 180 6.92 -20.42 26.43
CA PRO A 180 7.44 -20.93 27.69
C PRO A 180 7.21 -22.45 27.76
N GLY A 181 8.31 -23.21 27.69
CA GLY A 181 8.30 -24.68 27.79
C GLY A 181 8.36 -25.45 26.47
N GLU A 182 8.42 -24.79 25.31
CA GLU A 182 8.63 -25.46 24.03
C GLU A 182 10.12 -25.55 23.68
N ARG A 183 10.56 -26.65 23.08
CA ARG A 183 11.87 -26.73 22.42
C ARG A 183 11.80 -25.94 21.12
N GLY A 184 12.45 -24.79 21.05
CA GLY A 184 12.53 -24.00 19.82
C GLY A 184 13.24 -22.66 20.01
N LEU A 185 13.85 -22.15 18.94
CA LEU A 185 14.42 -20.79 18.91
C LEU A 185 13.34 -19.83 18.42
N VAL A 186 13.14 -18.72 19.13
CA VAL A 186 12.26 -17.65 18.67
C VAL A 186 13.08 -16.68 17.82
N LEU A 187 12.65 -16.49 16.57
CA LEU A 187 13.21 -15.51 15.65
C LEU A 187 12.25 -14.35 15.46
N VAL A 188 12.77 -13.14 15.56
CA VAL A 188 11.99 -11.90 15.33
C VAL A 188 12.25 -11.39 13.92
N VAL A 189 11.23 -11.48 13.06
CA VAL A 189 11.28 -10.97 11.69
C VAL A 189 10.53 -9.65 11.62
N GLY A 190 11.26 -8.54 11.51
CA GLY A 190 10.71 -7.18 11.42
C GLY A 190 10.69 -6.39 12.74
N PRO A 191 10.22 -5.13 12.72
CA PRO A 191 9.64 -4.42 11.58
C PRO A 191 10.69 -3.82 10.63
N GLN A 192 11.97 -3.76 11.01
CA GLN A 192 13.06 -3.40 10.09
C GLN A 192 13.62 -4.66 9.40
N HIS A 193 12.82 -5.28 8.55
CA HIS A 193 13.27 -6.36 7.69
C HIS A 193 12.53 -6.26 6.36
N PRO A 194 13.21 -6.41 5.19
CA PRO A 194 12.52 -6.39 3.90
C PRO A 194 11.34 -7.37 3.85
N GLY A 195 11.58 -8.57 4.39
CA GLY A 195 10.63 -9.69 4.50
C GLY A 195 9.38 -9.46 5.36
N SER A 196 9.35 -8.48 6.26
CA SER A 196 8.23 -8.27 7.18
C SER A 196 7.30 -7.14 6.77
N GLY A 197 7.71 -6.32 5.80
CA GLY A 197 7.05 -5.05 5.51
C GLY A 197 6.89 -4.20 6.77
N HIS A 198 5.66 -3.78 7.05
CA HIS A 198 5.31 -2.96 8.21
C HIS A 198 4.69 -3.78 9.36
N MET A 199 5.18 -4.99 9.60
CA MET A 199 4.77 -5.75 10.78
C MET A 199 5.97 -6.45 11.40
N ARG A 200 5.75 -7.07 12.55
CA ARG A 200 6.69 -8.02 13.14
C ARG A 200 6.08 -9.41 13.16
N LEU A 201 6.87 -10.44 12.90
CA LEU A 201 6.50 -11.85 13.08
C LEU A 201 7.41 -12.46 14.13
N PHE A 202 6.83 -13.16 15.09
CA PHE A 202 7.57 -14.05 15.97
C PHE A 202 7.46 -15.46 15.40
N VAL A 203 8.60 -16.01 14.99
CA VAL A 203 8.69 -17.31 14.33
C VAL A 203 9.39 -18.27 15.28
N VAL A 204 8.68 -19.31 15.71
CA VAL A 204 9.26 -20.37 16.55
C VAL A 204 9.78 -21.45 15.60
N VAL A 205 11.08 -21.74 15.67
CA VAL A 205 11.71 -22.76 14.84
C VAL A 205 12.25 -23.92 15.67
N ASP A 206 12.05 -25.14 15.18
CA ASP A 206 12.75 -26.35 15.63
C ASP A 206 13.75 -26.75 14.53
N GLY A 207 15.03 -26.44 14.76
CA GLY A 207 16.05 -26.49 13.70
C GLY A 207 15.75 -25.49 12.58
N ASP A 208 15.49 -25.98 11.37
CA ASP A 208 15.13 -25.16 10.20
C ASP A 208 13.62 -25.13 9.91
N VAL A 209 12.81 -25.89 10.65
CA VAL A 209 11.36 -26.03 10.44
C VAL A 209 10.59 -25.06 11.34
N ILE A 210 9.62 -24.37 10.75
CA ILE A 210 8.72 -23.46 11.44
C ILE A 210 7.70 -24.27 12.24
N ALA A 211 7.77 -24.20 13.57
CA ALA A 211 6.83 -24.84 14.48
C ALA A 211 5.56 -23.97 14.68
N ASP A 212 5.75 -22.67 14.91
CA ASP A 212 4.65 -21.71 15.09
C ASP A 212 5.02 -20.32 14.57
N VAL A 213 4.01 -19.53 14.23
CA VAL A 213 4.16 -18.12 13.83
C VAL A 213 3.10 -17.28 14.53
N LYS A 214 3.55 -16.26 15.26
CA LYS A 214 2.69 -15.28 15.92
C LYS A 214 2.87 -13.90 15.27
N PRO A 215 1.93 -13.48 14.40
CA PRO A 215 1.99 -12.16 13.80
C PRO A 215 1.72 -11.05 14.83
N ASP A 216 2.48 -9.98 14.74
CA ASP A 216 2.35 -8.76 15.54
C ASP A 216 2.11 -7.54 14.63
N PRO A 217 0.85 -7.31 14.20
CA PRO A 217 0.45 -6.17 13.37
C PRO A 217 0.37 -4.86 14.18
N GLY A 218 -0.06 -3.76 13.55
CA GLY A 218 -0.35 -2.48 14.19
C GLY A 218 0.75 -1.42 14.09
N PHE A 219 1.83 -1.68 13.37
CA PHE A 219 2.90 -0.69 13.17
C PHE A 219 2.49 0.43 12.19
N VAL A 220 1.47 0.18 11.36
CA VAL A 220 0.88 1.17 10.45
C VAL A 220 -0.61 1.39 10.72
N HIS A 221 -1.02 1.13 11.96
CA HIS A 221 -2.33 1.54 12.41
C HIS A 221 -2.44 3.04 12.26
N ARG A 222 -3.47 3.54 11.57
CA ARG A 222 -3.66 4.98 11.30
C ARG A 222 -4.98 5.50 11.87
N GLY A 223 -5.76 4.62 12.49
CA GLY A 223 -7.01 4.95 13.16
C GLY A 223 -8.04 5.44 12.16
N VAL A 224 -8.05 4.83 10.96
CA VAL A 224 -8.90 5.21 9.84
C VAL A 224 -10.37 5.15 10.26
N GLU A 225 -10.78 4.09 10.96
CA GLU A 225 -12.14 3.95 11.48
C GLU A 225 -12.50 5.11 12.44
N LYS A 226 -11.60 5.46 13.36
CA LYS A 226 -11.86 6.50 14.36
C LYS A 226 -11.86 7.92 13.76
N LEU A 227 -10.98 8.15 12.79
CA LEU A 227 -10.94 9.40 12.04
C LEU A 227 -12.20 9.58 11.17
N ALA A 228 -12.71 8.50 10.59
CA ALA A 228 -13.94 8.52 9.81
C ALA A 228 -15.15 8.93 10.66
N GLU A 229 -15.24 8.49 11.93
CA GLU A 229 -16.30 8.90 12.87
C GLU A 229 -16.32 10.42 13.16
N ARG A 230 -15.19 11.11 12.97
CA ARG A 230 -15.04 12.55 13.24
C ARG A 230 -15.06 13.41 11.98
N ARG A 231 -15.37 12.81 10.83
CA ARG A 231 -15.36 13.48 9.54
C ARG A 231 -16.72 13.41 8.87
N PRO A 232 -17.11 14.46 8.14
CA PRO A 232 -18.27 14.38 7.29
C PRO A 232 -18.07 13.26 6.26
N PHE A 233 -19.12 12.49 5.99
CA PHE A 233 -19.04 11.25 5.19
C PHE A 233 -18.35 11.44 3.82
N TRP A 234 -18.56 12.56 3.13
CA TRP A 234 -17.95 12.81 1.81
C TRP A 234 -16.44 13.10 1.86
N THR A 235 -15.87 13.39 3.03
CA THR A 235 -14.43 13.62 3.22
C THR A 235 -13.66 12.36 3.64
N VAL A 236 -14.39 11.25 3.84
CA VAL A 236 -13.84 9.96 4.25
C VAL A 236 -13.21 9.15 3.09
N PRO A 237 -13.66 9.20 1.82
CA PRO A 237 -13.03 8.40 0.75
C PRO A 237 -11.49 8.58 0.63
N PRO A 238 -10.90 9.79 0.69
CA PRO A 238 -9.44 9.97 0.66
C PRO A 238 -8.67 9.40 1.88
N LEU A 239 -9.39 9.05 2.94
CA LEU A 239 -8.86 8.37 4.11
C LEU A 239 -8.91 6.85 3.92
N VAL A 240 -10.03 6.34 3.43
CA VAL A 240 -10.30 4.91 3.22
C VAL A 240 -9.43 4.32 2.14
N GLU A 241 -9.22 5.03 1.03
CA GLU A 241 -8.42 4.54 -0.09
C GLU A 241 -6.97 4.20 0.29
N LYS A 242 -6.47 4.78 1.39
CA LYS A 242 -5.10 4.58 1.87
C LYS A 242 -4.91 3.28 2.63
N VAL A 243 -5.97 2.51 2.85
CA VAL A 243 -5.84 1.12 3.33
C VAL A 243 -5.16 0.26 2.25
N SER A 244 -5.42 0.49 0.96
CA SER A 244 -4.72 -0.16 -0.15
C SER A 244 -4.41 0.83 -1.27
N ILE A 245 -3.15 1.27 -1.32
CA ILE A 245 -2.75 2.47 -2.08
C ILE A 245 -2.80 2.31 -3.60
N MET A 246 -2.53 1.12 -4.15
CA MET A 246 -2.64 0.85 -5.60
C MET A 246 -4.04 0.40 -5.99
N ASP A 247 -4.79 -0.12 -5.01
CA ASP A 247 -6.15 -0.60 -5.18
C ASP A 247 -7.17 0.41 -4.61
N SER A 248 -6.85 1.70 -4.77
CA SER A 248 -7.56 2.80 -4.11
C SER A 248 -9.05 2.77 -4.40
N THR A 249 -9.42 2.49 -5.65
CA THR A 249 -10.80 2.43 -6.12
C THR A 249 -11.56 1.30 -5.44
N ASN A 250 -11.08 0.05 -5.53
CA ASN A 250 -11.77 -1.08 -4.88
C ASN A 250 -11.85 -0.92 -3.36
N ALA A 251 -10.87 -0.26 -2.73
CA ALA A 251 -10.92 0.04 -1.30
C ALA A 251 -12.02 1.06 -0.94
N ILE A 252 -12.32 2.02 -1.82
CA ILE A 252 -13.36 3.03 -1.60
C ILE A 252 -14.76 2.46 -1.84
N LEU A 253 -14.95 1.62 -2.86
CA LEU A 253 -16.25 1.13 -3.31
C LEU A 253 -17.17 0.59 -2.19
N PRO A 254 -16.73 -0.30 -1.28
CA PRO A 254 -17.64 -0.82 -0.26
C PRO A 254 -18.07 0.27 0.73
N TYR A 255 -17.25 1.30 0.96
CA TYR A 255 -17.66 2.47 1.74
C TYR A 255 -18.68 3.32 0.99
N VAL A 256 -18.42 3.60 -0.29
CA VAL A 256 -19.33 4.39 -1.13
C VAL A 256 -20.68 3.70 -1.29
N HIS A 257 -20.73 2.39 -1.56
CA HIS A 257 -21.98 1.62 -1.64
C HIS A 257 -22.81 1.73 -0.36
N ALA A 258 -22.15 1.66 0.81
CA ALA A 258 -22.84 1.77 2.09
C ALA A 258 -23.44 3.18 2.29
N VAL A 259 -22.71 4.23 1.89
CA VAL A 259 -23.17 5.62 1.98
C VAL A 259 -24.27 5.92 0.96
N GLU A 260 -24.19 5.38 -0.26
CA GLU A 260 -25.21 5.55 -1.30
C GLU A 260 -26.55 4.96 -0.86
N ARG A 261 -26.53 3.74 -0.30
CA ARG A 261 -27.72 3.12 0.29
C ARG A 261 -28.31 3.95 1.42
N ALA A 262 -27.46 4.58 2.24
CA ALA A 262 -27.90 5.44 3.32
C ALA A 262 -28.46 6.80 2.85
N LEU A 263 -28.19 7.20 1.61
CA LEU A 263 -28.66 8.45 1.02
C LEU A 263 -29.76 8.23 -0.03
N GLY A 264 -30.08 6.97 -0.38
CA GLY A 264 -30.99 6.64 -1.47
C GLY A 264 -30.48 7.06 -2.85
N LEU A 265 -29.15 7.11 -3.05
CA LEU A 265 -28.54 7.49 -4.33
C LEU A 265 -28.32 6.26 -5.22
N GLU A 266 -28.57 6.42 -6.52
CA GLU A 266 -28.36 5.42 -7.57
C GLU A 266 -27.46 5.97 -8.69
N PRO A 267 -26.14 5.72 -8.61
CA PRO A 267 -25.20 6.20 -9.62
C PRO A 267 -25.60 5.77 -11.05
N PRO A 268 -25.45 6.65 -12.06
CA PRO A 268 -25.85 6.34 -13.42
C PRO A 268 -24.99 5.21 -14.04
N PRO A 269 -25.49 4.51 -15.08
CA PRO A 269 -24.76 3.40 -15.71
C PRO A 269 -23.33 3.75 -16.16
N ARG A 270 -23.13 4.98 -16.66
CA ARG A 270 -21.79 5.47 -17.03
C ARG A 270 -20.85 5.55 -15.83
N ALA A 271 -21.30 6.10 -14.69
CA ALA A 271 -20.49 6.17 -13.48
C ALA A 271 -20.15 4.78 -12.94
N LYS A 272 -21.13 3.86 -12.93
CA LYS A 272 -20.96 2.45 -12.56
C LYS A 272 -19.91 1.75 -13.45
N ALA A 273 -19.97 1.94 -14.77
CA ALA A 273 -18.96 1.42 -15.70
C ALA A 273 -17.56 2.00 -15.42
N LEU A 274 -17.44 3.31 -15.24
CA LEU A 274 -16.16 3.98 -14.94
C LEU A 274 -15.53 3.51 -13.61
N ARG A 275 -16.34 3.28 -12.58
CA ARG A 275 -15.88 2.70 -11.30
C ARG A 275 -15.24 1.34 -11.52
N SER A 276 -15.92 0.45 -12.23
CA SER A 276 -15.41 -0.90 -12.50
C SER A 276 -14.15 -0.89 -13.37
N LEU A 277 -14.08 -0.01 -14.37
CA LEU A 277 -12.90 0.16 -15.22
C LEU A 277 -11.68 0.59 -14.39
N MET A 278 -11.84 1.61 -13.54
CA MET A 278 -10.76 2.09 -12.68
C MET A 278 -10.39 1.08 -11.59
N ALA A 279 -11.36 0.29 -11.11
CA ALA A 279 -11.13 -0.80 -10.19
C ALA A 279 -10.27 -1.91 -10.83
N GLU A 280 -10.53 -2.29 -12.07
CA GLU A 280 -9.74 -3.32 -12.77
C GLU A 280 -8.34 -2.81 -13.16
N LEU A 281 -8.17 -1.52 -13.49
CA LEU A 281 -6.83 -0.92 -13.62
C LEU A 281 -6.03 -0.98 -12.31
N GLY A 282 -6.68 -0.66 -11.18
CA GLY A 282 -6.08 -0.79 -9.85
C GLY A 282 -5.74 -2.25 -9.48
N ARG A 283 -6.58 -3.20 -9.91
CA ARG A 283 -6.34 -4.63 -9.73
C ARG A 283 -5.09 -5.11 -10.46
N ILE A 284 -4.95 -4.79 -11.74
CA ILE A 284 -3.74 -5.12 -12.53
C ILE A 284 -2.49 -4.56 -11.84
N ARG A 285 -2.51 -3.29 -11.46
CA ARG A 285 -1.38 -2.64 -10.78
C ARG A 285 -1.03 -3.32 -9.47
N THR A 286 -2.03 -3.71 -8.68
CA THR A 286 -1.83 -4.38 -7.39
C THR A 286 -1.25 -5.78 -7.57
N HIS A 287 -1.70 -6.54 -8.56
CA HIS A 287 -1.11 -7.85 -8.86
C HIS A 287 0.33 -7.74 -9.36
N LEU A 288 0.63 -6.77 -10.23
CA LEU A 288 2.02 -6.51 -10.66
C LEU A 288 2.92 -6.16 -9.48
N TYR A 289 2.43 -5.39 -8.52
CA TYR A 289 3.15 -5.09 -7.29
C TYR A 289 3.36 -6.32 -6.42
N ASP A 290 2.30 -7.12 -6.18
CA ASP A 290 2.41 -8.36 -5.40
C ASP A 290 3.43 -9.31 -6.04
N LEU A 291 3.40 -9.47 -7.38
CA LEU A 291 4.36 -10.30 -8.13
C LEU A 291 5.78 -9.73 -8.09
N ALA A 292 5.94 -8.42 -8.21
CA ALA A 292 7.23 -7.73 -8.11
C ALA A 292 7.89 -7.99 -6.76
N LEU A 293 7.13 -7.82 -5.68
CA LEU A 293 7.63 -8.07 -4.34
C LEU A 293 7.84 -9.56 -4.08
N HIS A 294 6.96 -10.44 -4.59
CA HIS A 294 7.18 -11.88 -4.49
C HIS A 294 8.53 -12.27 -5.13
N GLY A 295 8.83 -11.69 -6.29
CA GLY A 295 10.10 -11.85 -6.98
C GLY A 295 11.32 -11.46 -6.14
N ILE A 296 11.38 -10.24 -5.60
CA ILE A 296 12.56 -9.81 -4.81
C ILE A 296 12.73 -10.64 -3.53
N PHE A 297 11.63 -11.09 -2.90
CA PHE A 297 11.67 -11.87 -1.66
C PHE A 297 12.23 -13.29 -1.85
N ILE A 298 12.12 -13.83 -3.07
CA ILE A 298 12.75 -15.12 -3.42
C ILE A 298 14.05 -14.95 -4.22
N GLY A 299 14.57 -13.71 -4.31
CA GLY A 299 15.89 -13.41 -4.89
C GLY A 299 15.90 -12.97 -6.36
N HIS A 300 14.74 -12.65 -6.94
CA HIS A 300 14.60 -12.30 -8.36
C HIS A 300 14.40 -10.79 -8.57
N SER A 301 15.49 -10.01 -8.55
CA SER A 301 15.47 -8.54 -8.70
C SER A 301 14.84 -8.05 -10.01
N THR A 302 15.04 -8.77 -11.13
CA THR A 302 14.46 -8.36 -12.42
C THR A 302 12.93 -8.38 -12.40
N ALA A 303 12.31 -9.34 -11.71
CA ALA A 303 10.86 -9.42 -11.58
C ALA A 303 10.32 -8.22 -10.79
N PHE A 304 11.06 -7.78 -9.77
CA PHE A 304 10.77 -6.55 -9.06
C PHE A 304 10.81 -5.33 -9.99
N MET A 305 11.93 -5.10 -10.67
CA MET A 305 12.10 -3.91 -11.52
C MET A 305 11.06 -3.86 -12.66
N TRP A 306 10.78 -5.00 -13.30
CA TRP A 306 9.83 -5.07 -14.42
C TRP A 306 8.39 -4.92 -13.95
N GLY A 307 8.03 -5.54 -12.82
CA GLY A 307 6.70 -5.39 -12.25
C GLY A 307 6.40 -3.94 -11.83
N PHE A 308 7.34 -3.27 -11.15
CA PHE A 308 7.22 -1.84 -10.84
C PHE A 308 7.25 -0.96 -12.09
N GLY A 309 8.07 -1.26 -13.09
CA GLY A 309 8.09 -0.52 -14.34
C GLY A 309 6.75 -0.56 -15.09
N MET A 310 6.11 -1.74 -15.15
CA MET A 310 4.75 -1.86 -15.71
C MET A 310 3.70 -1.17 -14.82
N GLY A 311 3.82 -1.29 -13.49
CA GLY A 311 2.95 -0.60 -12.53
C GLY A 311 3.02 0.93 -12.64
N ASP A 312 4.20 1.48 -12.95
CA ASP A 312 4.41 2.92 -13.15
C ASP A 312 3.66 3.46 -14.38
N MET A 313 3.65 2.70 -15.48
CA MET A 313 2.86 3.04 -16.67
C MET A 313 1.35 3.14 -16.35
N ILE A 314 0.86 2.26 -15.48
CA ILE A 314 -0.54 2.30 -15.02
C ILE A 314 -0.76 3.55 -14.14
N ALA A 315 0.17 3.86 -13.24
CA ALA A 315 0.11 5.05 -12.39
C ALA A 315 0.05 6.35 -13.21
N GLU A 316 0.79 6.43 -14.32
CA GLU A 316 0.75 7.59 -15.23
C GLU A 316 -0.62 7.73 -15.90
N VAL A 317 -1.21 6.64 -16.38
CA VAL A 317 -2.55 6.66 -16.97
C VAL A 317 -3.61 6.99 -15.92
N GLN A 318 -3.51 6.44 -14.72
CA GLN A 318 -4.37 6.81 -13.59
C GLN A 318 -4.26 8.31 -13.28
N ALA A 319 -3.05 8.89 -13.33
CA ALA A 319 -2.86 10.33 -13.15
C ALA A 319 -3.48 11.15 -14.28
N ARG A 320 -3.42 10.69 -15.53
CA ARG A 320 -4.08 11.37 -16.67
C ARG A 320 -5.60 11.41 -16.53
N VAL A 321 -6.20 10.32 -16.05
CA VAL A 321 -7.67 10.22 -15.86
C VAL A 321 -8.12 10.92 -14.58
N THR A 322 -7.45 10.67 -13.47
CA THR A 322 -7.92 11.06 -12.14
C THR A 322 -7.19 12.26 -11.54
N GLY A 323 -6.08 12.70 -12.12
CA GLY A 323 -5.21 13.76 -11.61
C GLY A 323 -4.27 13.34 -10.48
N ALA A 324 -4.28 12.07 -10.07
CA ALA A 324 -3.36 11.54 -9.06
C ALA A 324 -2.82 10.17 -9.49
N ARG A 325 -1.54 9.91 -9.17
CA ARG A 325 -0.84 8.68 -9.56
C ARG A 325 -1.28 7.45 -8.79
N THR A 326 -1.68 7.60 -7.52
CA THR A 326 -1.86 6.47 -6.60
C THR A 326 -3.21 6.57 -5.87
N THR A 327 -3.38 7.54 -4.99
CA THR A 327 -4.64 7.73 -4.22
C THR A 327 -5.51 8.78 -4.91
N SER A 328 -6.49 8.33 -5.69
CA SER A 328 -7.26 9.16 -6.64
C SER A 328 -8.56 9.75 -6.08
N ALA A 329 -9.10 9.19 -5.01
CA ALA A 329 -10.44 9.49 -4.48
C ALA A 329 -11.47 9.60 -5.61
N TYR A 330 -11.45 8.60 -6.51
CA TYR A 330 -12.16 8.66 -7.77
C TYR A 330 -13.67 8.34 -7.62
N PRO A 331 -14.07 7.23 -6.97
CA PRO A 331 -15.46 7.05 -6.59
C PRO A 331 -15.85 8.00 -5.46
N ILE A 332 -17.03 8.58 -5.59
CA ILE A 332 -17.69 9.43 -4.61
C ILE A 332 -19.13 8.97 -4.43
N PRO A 333 -19.80 9.24 -3.30
CA PRO A 333 -21.23 8.95 -3.16
C PRO A 333 -22.03 9.58 -4.31
N GLY A 334 -22.78 8.74 -5.03
CA GLY A 334 -23.63 9.14 -6.16
C GLY A 334 -22.91 9.19 -7.52
N GLY A 335 -21.63 8.83 -7.64
CA GLY A 335 -20.99 8.77 -8.96
C GLY A 335 -19.46 8.71 -8.96
N VAL A 336 -18.84 9.42 -9.91
CA VAL A 336 -17.38 9.55 -10.02
C VAL A 336 -16.96 11.01 -10.13
N ARG A 337 -15.74 11.30 -9.68
CA ARG A 337 -15.20 12.65 -9.60
C ARG A 337 -14.92 13.29 -10.96
N ARG A 338 -14.55 12.49 -11.96
CA ARG A 338 -14.14 12.94 -13.31
C ARG A 338 -14.59 11.93 -14.36
N ASP A 339 -15.02 12.42 -15.52
CA ASP A 339 -15.33 11.55 -16.66
C ASP A 339 -14.05 11.09 -17.37
N LEU A 340 -14.16 10.02 -18.15
CA LEU A 340 -13.11 9.54 -19.05
C LEU A 340 -13.13 10.34 -20.36
N THR A 341 -12.12 11.18 -20.54
CA THR A 341 -11.93 11.93 -21.80
C THR A 341 -11.46 11.02 -22.94
N THR A 342 -11.58 11.50 -24.18
CA THR A 342 -11.07 10.79 -25.36
C THR A 342 -9.57 10.49 -25.25
N ASP A 343 -8.77 11.45 -24.78
CA ASP A 343 -7.33 11.23 -24.53
C ASP A 343 -7.11 10.17 -23.44
N GLY A 344 -7.88 10.23 -22.35
CA GLY A 344 -7.84 9.24 -21.27
C GLY A 344 -8.15 7.84 -21.78
N ARG A 345 -9.20 7.68 -22.60
CA ARG A 345 -9.55 6.41 -23.24
C ARG A 345 -8.41 5.88 -24.10
N GLN A 346 -7.87 6.70 -25.00
CA GLN A 346 -6.76 6.28 -25.86
C GLN A 346 -5.50 5.94 -25.05
N ALA A 347 -5.26 6.63 -23.93
CA ALA A 347 -4.16 6.32 -23.03
C ALA A 347 -4.32 4.93 -22.38
N VAL A 348 -5.54 4.58 -21.94
CA VAL A 348 -5.86 3.23 -21.45
C VAL A 348 -5.66 2.19 -22.54
N GLU A 349 -6.19 2.39 -23.75
CA GLU A 349 -6.03 1.43 -24.87
C GLU A 349 -4.56 1.19 -25.21
N ARG A 350 -3.74 2.26 -25.30
CA ARG A 350 -2.29 2.14 -25.52
C ARG A 350 -1.57 1.44 -24.38
N LEU A 351 -1.97 1.67 -23.13
CA LEU A 351 -1.43 0.98 -21.96
C LEU A 351 -1.69 -0.52 -22.04
N LEU A 352 -2.94 -0.93 -22.30
CA LEU A 352 -3.30 -2.34 -22.40
C LEU A 352 -2.51 -3.04 -23.51
N ALA A 353 -2.37 -2.40 -24.68
CA ALA A 353 -1.55 -2.94 -25.77
C ALA A 353 -0.08 -3.14 -25.37
N LYS A 354 0.52 -2.17 -24.66
CA LYS A 354 1.88 -2.29 -24.13
C LYS A 354 2.02 -3.39 -23.09
N LEU A 355 1.07 -3.49 -22.15
CA LEU A 355 1.08 -4.54 -21.12
C LEU A 355 0.99 -5.93 -21.78
N LYS A 356 0.04 -6.13 -22.70
CA LYS A 356 -0.11 -7.41 -23.43
C LYS A 356 1.16 -7.82 -24.18
N ALA A 357 1.93 -6.86 -24.70
CA ALA A 357 3.20 -7.15 -25.36
C ALA A 357 4.33 -7.55 -24.37
N ARG A 358 4.29 -7.07 -23.12
CA ARG A 358 5.37 -7.27 -22.13
C ARG A 358 5.10 -8.42 -21.15
N LEU A 359 3.84 -8.70 -20.84
CA LEU A 359 3.45 -9.75 -19.89
C LEU A 359 3.99 -11.15 -20.28
N PRO A 360 4.01 -11.58 -21.55
CA PRO A 360 4.57 -12.88 -21.91
C PRO A 360 6.05 -13.04 -21.55
N ASP A 361 6.85 -11.98 -21.69
CA ASP A 361 8.27 -12.01 -21.31
C ASP A 361 8.42 -12.09 -19.79
N PHE A 362 7.57 -11.38 -19.04
CA PHE A 362 7.53 -11.45 -17.58
C PHE A 362 7.19 -12.86 -17.10
N GLU A 363 6.18 -13.49 -17.69
CA GLU A 363 5.80 -14.88 -17.38
C GLU A 363 6.96 -15.84 -17.64
N LYS A 364 7.61 -15.72 -18.80
CA LYS A 364 8.73 -16.58 -19.19
C LYS A 364 9.90 -16.46 -18.22
N LEU A 365 10.28 -15.23 -17.85
CA LEU A 365 11.44 -14.96 -17.01
C LEU A 365 11.20 -15.29 -15.54
N PHE A 366 9.99 -15.06 -15.05
CA PHE A 366 9.65 -15.21 -13.63
C PHE A 366 8.83 -16.47 -13.35
N LEU A 367 7.59 -16.54 -13.85
CA LEU A 367 6.64 -17.59 -13.48
C LEU A 367 7.01 -18.98 -14.00
N LYS A 368 7.60 -19.04 -15.21
CA LYS A 368 8.05 -20.29 -15.84
C LYS A 368 9.50 -20.63 -15.49
N ASN A 369 10.17 -19.83 -14.67
CA ASN A 369 11.53 -20.10 -14.23
C ASN A 369 11.57 -21.34 -13.32
N PRO A 370 12.42 -22.34 -13.62
CA PRO A 370 12.50 -23.57 -12.82
C PRO A 370 12.82 -23.31 -11.34
N VAL A 371 13.67 -22.33 -11.03
CA VAL A 371 14.03 -21.98 -9.64
C VAL A 371 12.85 -21.35 -8.91
N VAL A 372 12.07 -20.51 -9.59
CA VAL A 372 10.85 -19.92 -9.03
C VAL A 372 9.83 -21.02 -8.76
N ARG A 373 9.55 -21.89 -9.73
CA ARG A 373 8.61 -23.01 -9.52
C ARG A 373 9.02 -23.91 -8.36
N MET A 374 10.31 -24.29 -8.29
CA MET A 374 10.86 -25.06 -7.17
C MET A 374 10.65 -24.40 -5.80
N ARG A 375 10.61 -23.06 -5.72
CA ARG A 375 10.42 -22.31 -4.48
C ARG A 375 8.96 -22.07 -4.10
N LEU A 376 8.02 -22.28 -5.02
CA LEU A 376 6.60 -21.95 -4.82
C LEU A 376 5.69 -23.17 -4.83
N GLU A 377 6.04 -24.21 -5.58
CA GLU A 377 5.25 -25.43 -5.70
C GLU A 377 5.35 -26.30 -4.45
N GLY A 378 4.22 -26.74 -3.93
CA GLY A 378 4.14 -27.51 -2.69
C GLY A 378 4.51 -26.70 -1.44
N VAL A 379 4.66 -25.38 -1.54
CA VAL A 379 5.04 -24.50 -0.42
C VAL A 379 3.84 -23.72 0.12
N GLY A 380 3.60 -23.79 1.42
CA GLY A 380 2.47 -23.13 2.10
C GLY A 380 1.11 -23.60 1.60
N VAL A 381 0.92 -24.91 1.55
CA VAL A 381 -0.30 -25.56 1.05
C VAL A 381 -1.46 -25.36 2.03
N LEU A 382 -2.58 -24.85 1.53
CA LEU A 382 -3.87 -24.89 2.21
C LEU A 382 -4.89 -25.57 1.32
N ASP A 383 -5.51 -26.64 1.82
CA ASP A 383 -6.65 -27.24 1.13
C ASP A 383 -7.91 -26.35 1.24
N ALA A 384 -8.90 -26.59 0.39
CA ALA A 384 -10.15 -25.82 0.35
C ALA A 384 -10.88 -25.80 1.71
N ARG A 385 -10.89 -26.91 2.46
CA ARG A 385 -11.63 -27.03 3.72
C ARG A 385 -10.97 -26.19 4.81
N LYS A 386 -9.64 -26.28 4.93
CA LYS A 386 -8.83 -25.50 5.86
C LYS A 386 -8.89 -24.02 5.49
N ALA A 387 -8.69 -23.66 4.23
CA ALA A 387 -8.79 -22.28 3.75
C ALA A 387 -10.16 -21.66 4.09
N ALA A 388 -11.27 -22.40 3.85
CA ALA A 388 -12.61 -21.95 4.21
C ALA A 388 -12.80 -21.81 5.73
N SER A 389 -12.33 -22.78 6.53
CA SER A 389 -12.44 -22.75 7.99
C SER A 389 -11.69 -21.57 8.63
N LEU A 390 -10.57 -21.16 8.01
CA LEU A 390 -9.78 -20.01 8.44
C LEU A 390 -10.31 -18.67 7.90
N GLY A 391 -11.29 -18.73 6.99
CA GLY A 391 -11.93 -17.57 6.39
C GLY A 391 -11.06 -16.83 5.37
N ALA A 392 -10.22 -17.56 4.63
CA ALA A 392 -9.43 -17.02 3.52
C ALA A 392 -10.32 -16.40 2.44
N VAL A 393 -9.84 -15.34 1.79
CA VAL A 393 -10.57 -14.62 0.73
C VAL A 393 -9.68 -14.30 -0.47
N GLY A 394 -10.29 -14.01 -1.61
CA GLY A 394 -9.59 -13.56 -2.82
C GLY A 394 -8.68 -14.61 -3.43
N PRO A 395 -7.51 -14.22 -3.96
CA PRO A 395 -6.54 -15.16 -4.54
C PRO A 395 -6.10 -16.27 -3.57
N ALA A 396 -6.12 -16.04 -2.26
CA ALA A 396 -5.79 -17.06 -1.27
C ALA A 396 -6.86 -18.18 -1.23
N ALA A 397 -8.14 -17.81 -1.28
CA ALA A 397 -9.25 -18.76 -1.34
C ALA A 397 -9.30 -19.48 -2.70
N ARG A 398 -9.24 -18.70 -3.80
CA ARG A 398 -9.28 -19.21 -5.17
C ARG A 398 -8.06 -20.07 -5.52
N GLY A 399 -6.90 -19.80 -4.93
CA GLY A 399 -5.71 -20.65 -5.06
C GLY A 399 -5.87 -22.03 -4.42
N SER A 400 -6.80 -22.17 -3.47
CA SER A 400 -7.10 -23.39 -2.72
C SER A 400 -8.32 -24.14 -3.28
N GLY A 401 -8.87 -23.72 -4.42
CA GLY A 401 -10.02 -24.35 -5.08
C GLY A 401 -11.40 -23.79 -4.68
N ILE A 402 -11.47 -22.70 -3.91
CA ILE A 402 -12.74 -22.07 -3.54
C ILE A 402 -13.17 -21.10 -4.65
N ASP A 403 -14.18 -21.48 -5.42
CA ASP A 403 -14.75 -20.65 -6.48
C ASP A 403 -15.72 -19.61 -5.90
N TYR A 404 -15.16 -18.53 -5.38
CA TYR A 404 -15.92 -17.37 -4.88
C TYR A 404 -15.24 -16.06 -5.29
N ASP A 405 -16.04 -15.16 -5.87
CA ASP A 405 -15.66 -13.81 -6.25
C ASP A 405 -16.88 -12.89 -6.12
N ALA A 406 -16.77 -11.82 -5.31
CA ALA A 406 -17.91 -10.95 -5.05
C ALA A 406 -18.43 -10.24 -6.32
N ARG A 407 -17.59 -10.03 -7.34
CA ARG A 407 -17.99 -9.40 -8.62
C ARG A 407 -18.99 -10.24 -9.40
N THR A 408 -18.98 -11.56 -9.20
CA THR A 408 -19.88 -12.48 -9.89
C THR A 408 -20.97 -13.05 -8.98
N ALA A 409 -20.69 -13.21 -7.69
CA ALA A 409 -21.64 -13.71 -6.71
C ALA A 409 -22.67 -12.66 -6.28
N SER A 410 -22.27 -11.39 -6.21
CA SER A 410 -23.14 -10.25 -5.93
C SER A 410 -22.68 -9.05 -6.77
N PRO A 411 -22.92 -9.06 -8.10
CA PRO A 411 -22.45 -8.01 -9.00
C PRO A 411 -22.87 -6.61 -8.55
N TYR A 412 -22.02 -5.63 -8.82
CA TYR A 412 -22.21 -4.23 -8.46
C TYR A 412 -21.54 -3.31 -9.49
N ASP A 413 -21.94 -2.04 -9.51
CA ASP A 413 -21.46 -1.05 -10.47
C ASP A 413 -21.49 -1.58 -11.93
N GLY A 414 -20.33 -1.70 -12.58
CA GLY A 414 -20.21 -2.14 -13.96
C GLY A 414 -20.13 -3.65 -14.16
N TYR A 415 -19.95 -4.44 -13.09
CA TYR A 415 -19.84 -5.90 -13.20
C TYR A 415 -21.17 -6.58 -13.57
N GLU A 416 -22.28 -5.83 -13.55
CA GLU A 416 -23.59 -6.24 -14.09
C GLU A 416 -23.64 -6.15 -15.62
N LEU A 417 -22.86 -5.24 -16.23
CA LEU A 417 -22.82 -5.00 -17.67
C LEU A 417 -21.87 -5.96 -18.37
N VAL A 418 -20.71 -6.19 -17.77
CA VAL A 418 -19.66 -7.09 -18.26
C VAL A 418 -19.33 -8.06 -17.14
N ARG A 419 -19.37 -9.36 -17.41
CA ARG A 419 -19.06 -10.36 -16.38
C ARG A 419 -17.57 -10.73 -16.42
N PRO A 420 -16.79 -10.50 -15.34
CA PRO A 420 -15.38 -10.83 -15.33
C PRO A 420 -15.15 -12.34 -15.28
N ARG A 421 -14.06 -12.81 -15.90
CA ARG A 421 -13.59 -14.19 -15.77
C ARG A 421 -12.98 -14.41 -14.39
N VAL A 422 -13.47 -15.42 -13.67
CA VAL A 422 -12.93 -15.85 -12.37
C VAL A 422 -11.83 -16.89 -12.60
N VAL A 423 -10.69 -16.73 -11.91
CA VAL A 423 -9.54 -17.64 -12.01
C VAL A 423 -9.41 -18.43 -10.72
N VAL A 424 -9.46 -19.77 -10.83
CA VAL A 424 -9.40 -20.69 -9.69
C VAL A 424 -8.34 -21.73 -9.96
N GLU A 425 -7.53 -22.02 -8.94
CA GLU A 425 -6.51 -23.05 -8.95
C GLU A 425 -6.79 -24.07 -7.85
N LYS A 426 -6.23 -25.28 -7.96
CA LYS A 426 -6.49 -26.36 -6.99
C LYS A 426 -5.28 -26.75 -6.14
N GLY A 427 -4.11 -26.18 -6.44
CA GLY A 427 -2.85 -26.55 -5.79
C GLY A 427 -2.78 -26.16 -4.31
N GLY A 428 -3.43 -25.07 -3.91
CA GLY A 428 -3.41 -24.57 -2.52
C GLY A 428 -2.07 -24.01 -2.05
N ASP A 429 -1.02 -24.11 -2.86
CA ASP A 429 0.34 -23.66 -2.57
C ASP A 429 0.59 -22.21 -3.00
N ALA A 430 1.81 -21.73 -2.75
CA ALA A 430 2.25 -20.39 -3.13
C ALA A 430 2.21 -20.18 -4.65
N MET A 431 2.49 -21.22 -5.44
CA MET A 431 2.40 -21.15 -6.90
C MET A 431 0.96 -20.98 -7.38
N ALA A 432 0.01 -21.75 -6.85
CA ALA A 432 -1.41 -21.64 -7.17
C ALA A 432 -1.96 -20.23 -6.89
N ARG A 433 -1.65 -19.67 -5.71
CA ARG A 433 -2.02 -18.28 -5.38
C ARG A 433 -1.36 -17.24 -6.30
N THR A 434 -0.16 -17.54 -6.79
CA THR A 434 0.56 -16.68 -7.74
C THR A 434 -0.06 -16.77 -9.14
N SER A 435 -0.42 -17.97 -9.61
CA SER A 435 -1.11 -18.21 -10.87
C SER A 435 -2.50 -17.55 -10.92
N VAL A 436 -3.26 -17.56 -9.81
CA VAL A 436 -4.54 -16.84 -9.75
C VAL A 436 -4.34 -15.36 -10.03
N ARG A 437 -3.39 -14.69 -9.37
CA ARG A 437 -3.10 -13.26 -9.61
C ARG A 437 -2.65 -13.01 -11.06
N TRP A 438 -1.84 -13.91 -11.60
CA TRP A 438 -1.40 -13.81 -12.99
C TRP A 438 -2.57 -13.92 -13.97
N GLY A 439 -3.45 -14.89 -13.77
CA GLY A 439 -4.65 -15.05 -14.59
C GLY A 439 -5.63 -13.89 -14.44
N GLU A 440 -5.74 -13.32 -13.23
CA GLU A 440 -6.54 -12.13 -12.95
C GLU A 440 -6.03 -10.90 -13.69
N ILE A 441 -4.71 -10.72 -13.89
CA ILE A 441 -4.20 -9.64 -14.75
C ILE A 441 -4.79 -9.72 -16.16
N TRP A 442 -4.79 -10.91 -16.77
CA TRP A 442 -5.36 -11.10 -18.11
C TRP A 442 -6.88 -10.92 -18.11
N ALA A 443 -7.57 -11.45 -17.11
CA ALA A 443 -9.02 -11.28 -16.97
C ALA A 443 -9.42 -9.81 -16.80
N SER A 444 -8.65 -9.03 -16.06
CA SER A 444 -8.84 -7.57 -15.92
C SER A 444 -8.59 -6.83 -17.23
N ILE A 445 -7.56 -7.20 -18.00
CA ILE A 445 -7.31 -6.61 -19.32
C ILE A 445 -8.50 -6.87 -20.25
N GLU A 446 -8.94 -8.13 -20.35
CA GLU A 446 -10.11 -8.54 -21.15
C GLU A 446 -11.36 -7.74 -20.73
N TYR A 447 -11.61 -7.65 -19.43
CA TYR A 447 -12.71 -6.87 -18.87
C TYR A 447 -12.65 -5.39 -19.28
N ILE A 448 -11.49 -4.74 -19.15
CA ILE A 448 -11.36 -3.31 -19.48
C ILE A 448 -11.61 -3.09 -20.98
N GLU A 449 -11.11 -3.96 -21.86
CA GLU A 449 -11.36 -3.85 -23.31
C GLU A 449 -12.84 -4.02 -23.66
N GLU A 450 -13.57 -4.87 -22.94
CA GLU A 450 -15.01 -5.01 -23.11
C GLU A 450 -15.78 -3.84 -22.51
N ALA A 451 -15.45 -3.40 -21.29
CA ALA A 451 -16.07 -2.26 -20.63
C ALA A 451 -15.88 -0.95 -21.40
N LEU A 452 -14.75 -0.75 -22.09
CA LEU A 452 -14.52 0.39 -22.98
C LEU A 452 -15.39 0.37 -24.24
N ARG A 453 -15.70 -0.84 -24.76
CA ARG A 453 -16.58 -1.01 -25.93
C ARG A 453 -18.05 -0.83 -25.55
N ALA A 454 -18.43 -1.30 -24.37
CA ALA A 454 -19.78 -1.22 -23.83
C ALA A 454 -20.02 0.02 -22.96
N LEU A 455 -19.11 1.00 -22.97
CA LEU A 455 -19.18 2.17 -22.08
C LEU A 455 -20.44 2.99 -22.39
N PRO A 456 -21.40 3.10 -21.46
CA PRO A 456 -22.62 3.86 -21.71
C PRO A 456 -22.36 5.36 -21.82
N ASP A 457 -23.12 6.03 -22.67
CA ASP A 457 -23.24 7.49 -22.63
C ASP A 457 -24.13 7.93 -21.46
N GLY A 458 -24.04 9.19 -21.06
CA GLY A 458 -24.83 9.77 -19.98
C GLY A 458 -24.00 10.58 -18.99
N ASP A 459 -24.62 10.99 -17.89
CA ASP A 459 -23.95 11.73 -16.83
C ASP A 459 -23.12 10.81 -15.91
N ILE A 460 -22.20 11.41 -15.16
CA ILE A 460 -21.29 10.73 -14.23
C ILE A 460 -21.71 10.85 -12.76
N LEU A 461 -22.83 11.51 -12.50
CA LEU A 461 -23.43 11.74 -11.19
C LEU A 461 -24.90 11.36 -11.22
N ASP A 462 -25.39 10.91 -10.09
CA ASP A 462 -26.80 10.69 -9.79
C ASP A 462 -27.65 11.94 -10.07
N GLU A 463 -28.86 11.72 -10.58
CA GLU A 463 -29.79 12.77 -10.99
C GLU A 463 -30.17 13.69 -9.82
N ALA A 464 -30.40 13.15 -8.63
CA ALA A 464 -30.72 13.93 -7.43
C ALA A 464 -29.57 14.88 -7.04
N LEU A 465 -28.31 14.48 -7.28
CA LEU A 465 -27.16 15.36 -7.07
C LEU A 465 -27.09 16.48 -8.11
N LEU A 466 -27.45 16.19 -9.36
CA LEU A 466 -27.48 17.17 -10.45
C LEU A 466 -28.60 18.19 -10.27
N GLU A 467 -29.77 17.77 -9.79
CA GLU A 467 -30.88 18.68 -9.46
C GLU A 467 -30.50 19.68 -8.36
N LEU A 468 -29.76 19.21 -7.34
CA LEU A 468 -29.23 20.05 -6.27
C LEU A 468 -28.02 20.90 -6.71
N SER A 469 -27.33 20.52 -7.80
CA SER A 469 -26.19 21.24 -8.37
C SER A 469 -26.36 21.48 -9.88
N PRO A 470 -27.31 22.34 -10.32
CA PRO A 470 -27.55 22.56 -11.75
C PRO A 470 -26.33 23.16 -12.47
N ASN A 471 -25.44 23.83 -11.74
CA ASN A 471 -24.21 24.42 -12.26
C ASN A 471 -22.98 23.50 -12.15
N PHE A 472 -23.14 22.21 -11.79
CA PHE A 472 -22.03 21.26 -11.62
C PHE A 472 -21.08 21.26 -12.82
N ARG A 473 -21.59 21.32 -14.06
CA ARG A 473 -20.76 21.31 -15.28
C ARG A 473 -19.78 22.50 -15.36
N ARG A 474 -20.10 23.61 -14.71
CA ARG A 474 -19.24 24.81 -14.62
C ARG A 474 -18.33 24.78 -13.38
N GLU A 475 -18.85 24.32 -12.25
CA GLU A 475 -18.16 24.32 -10.95
C GLU A 475 -17.26 23.09 -10.73
N GLY A 476 -17.47 22.06 -11.54
CA GLY A 476 -16.81 20.77 -11.43
C GLY A 476 -16.98 20.16 -10.05
N VAL A 477 -15.94 19.51 -9.57
CA VAL A 477 -15.92 18.76 -8.30
C VAL A 477 -16.29 19.63 -7.09
N ALA A 478 -16.01 20.94 -7.12
CA ALA A 478 -16.35 21.83 -6.01
C ALA A 478 -17.87 21.93 -5.80
N GLY A 479 -18.66 21.96 -6.88
CA GLY A 479 -20.12 21.96 -6.84
C GLY A 479 -20.68 20.69 -6.21
N ILE A 480 -20.09 19.53 -6.55
CA ILE A 480 -20.46 18.23 -5.95
C ILE A 480 -20.30 18.27 -4.43
N PHE A 481 -19.11 18.67 -3.96
CA PHE A 481 -18.85 18.70 -2.51
C PHE A 481 -19.76 19.71 -1.79
N GLY A 482 -20.12 20.81 -2.45
CA GLY A 482 -21.13 21.74 -1.95
C GLY A 482 -22.47 21.05 -1.67
N VAL A 483 -22.98 20.26 -2.62
CA VAL A 483 -24.24 19.52 -2.45
C VAL A 483 -24.13 18.42 -1.40
N LEU A 484 -23.03 17.66 -1.37
CA LEU A 484 -22.85 16.62 -0.36
C LEU A 484 -22.90 17.18 1.06
N THR A 485 -22.55 18.46 1.27
CA THR A 485 -22.71 19.13 2.57
C THR A 485 -24.17 19.32 3.00
N GLN A 486 -25.11 19.32 2.06
CA GLN A 486 -26.53 19.52 2.35
C GLN A 486 -27.21 18.20 2.74
N LEU A 487 -26.64 17.07 2.31
CA LEU A 487 -27.22 15.74 2.54
C LEU A 487 -26.97 15.21 3.94
N ARG A 488 -27.89 14.36 4.42
CA ARG A 488 -27.79 13.63 5.69
C ARG A 488 -28.14 12.17 5.43
N PRO A 489 -27.22 11.22 5.69
CA PRO A 489 -27.55 9.80 5.66
C PRO A 489 -28.71 9.48 6.60
N GLU A 490 -29.68 8.71 6.12
CA GLU A 490 -30.81 8.27 6.90
C GLU A 490 -30.33 7.49 8.15
N PRO A 491 -30.97 7.67 9.32
CA PRO A 491 -30.64 6.91 10.51
C PRO A 491 -30.82 5.40 10.26
N GLY A 492 -29.75 4.62 10.46
CA GLY A 492 -29.77 3.20 10.17
C GLY A 492 -28.39 2.55 10.15
N GLU A 493 -28.38 1.26 9.84
CA GLU A 493 -27.18 0.45 9.67
C GLU A 493 -27.08 -0.02 8.22
N TYR A 494 -25.97 0.32 7.58
CA TYR A 494 -25.75 0.03 6.16
C TYR A 494 -24.42 -0.67 5.98
N HIS A 495 -24.31 -1.42 4.90
CA HIS A 495 -23.08 -2.10 4.55
C HIS A 495 -22.83 -2.08 3.05
N GLY A 496 -21.58 -2.30 2.66
CA GLY A 496 -21.17 -2.47 1.28
C GLY A 496 -20.08 -3.53 1.16
N LEU A 497 -20.08 -4.18 0.01
CA LEU A 497 -19.13 -5.23 -0.36
C LEU A 497 -18.45 -4.83 -1.67
N ALA A 498 -17.18 -5.20 -1.80
CA ALA A 498 -16.43 -5.14 -3.06
C ALA A 498 -15.31 -6.18 -3.07
N GLU A 499 -15.00 -6.74 -4.23
CA GLU A 499 -13.81 -7.58 -4.43
C GLU A 499 -12.59 -6.70 -4.71
N MET A 500 -11.82 -6.38 -3.68
CA MET A 500 -10.47 -5.82 -3.83
C MET A 500 -9.54 -6.83 -4.51
N ALA A 501 -8.39 -6.37 -5.00
CA ALA A 501 -7.39 -7.21 -5.67
C ALA A 501 -6.91 -8.39 -4.81
N ARG A 502 -6.93 -8.23 -3.48
CA ARG A 502 -6.52 -9.26 -2.52
C ARG A 502 -7.68 -10.08 -1.94
N GLY A 503 -8.91 -9.73 -2.30
CA GLY A 503 -10.13 -10.46 -1.93
C GLY A 503 -11.30 -9.57 -1.55
N THR A 504 -12.33 -10.17 -0.96
CA THR A 504 -13.55 -9.46 -0.58
C THR A 504 -13.32 -8.54 0.62
N ALA A 505 -13.68 -7.27 0.45
CA ALA A 505 -13.74 -6.27 1.50
C ALA A 505 -15.19 -5.96 1.88
N TYR A 506 -15.40 -5.77 3.17
CA TYR A 506 -16.70 -5.43 3.74
C TYR A 506 -16.58 -4.16 4.58
N VAL A 507 -17.53 -3.25 4.36
CA VAL A 507 -17.64 -2.01 5.14
C VAL A 507 -19.01 -1.95 5.76
N TYR A 508 -19.05 -1.66 7.05
CA TYR A 508 -20.26 -1.39 7.80
C TYR A 508 -20.24 0.06 8.28
N ILE A 509 -21.38 0.75 8.16
CA ILE A 509 -21.59 2.09 8.69
C ILE A 509 -22.85 2.15 9.55
N SER A 510 -22.81 2.97 10.60
CA SER A 510 -23.98 3.34 11.40
C SER A 510 -24.19 4.85 11.29
N ALA A 511 -25.36 5.23 10.78
CA ALA A 511 -25.79 6.61 10.57
C ALA A 511 -26.87 7.01 11.58
N THR A 512 -26.92 8.30 11.92
CA THR A 512 -27.86 8.85 12.92
C THR A 512 -28.61 10.07 12.41
N GLY A 513 -28.69 10.30 11.08
CA GLY A 513 -29.22 11.54 10.51
C GLY A 513 -28.23 12.72 10.55
N SER A 514 -26.97 12.47 10.90
CA SER A 514 -25.88 13.46 10.94
C SER A 514 -24.96 13.33 9.72
N GLN A 515 -24.25 14.39 9.36
CA GLN A 515 -23.15 14.32 8.36
C GLN A 515 -22.01 13.42 8.81
N TYR A 516 -21.90 13.22 10.13
CA TYR A 516 -20.89 12.41 10.77
C TYR A 516 -21.46 11.01 11.03
N LEU A 517 -20.76 9.99 10.57
CA LEU A 517 -21.14 8.61 10.81
C LEU A 517 -20.79 8.24 12.25
N ARG A 518 -21.73 7.62 12.97
CA ARG A 518 -21.51 7.17 14.36
C ARG A 518 -20.44 6.08 14.44
N ARG A 519 -20.43 5.19 13.45
CA ARG A 519 -19.47 4.08 13.37
C ARG A 519 -19.14 3.80 11.91
N VAL A 520 -17.87 3.50 11.65
CA VAL A 520 -17.40 2.91 10.40
C VAL A 520 -16.49 1.73 10.74
N ARG A 521 -16.74 0.57 10.13
CA ARG A 521 -15.99 -0.66 10.37
C ARG A 521 -15.53 -1.28 9.05
N PHE A 522 -14.23 -1.48 8.91
CA PHE A 522 -13.60 -2.12 7.75
C PHE A 522 -13.15 -3.54 8.10
N VAL A 523 -13.62 -4.50 7.31
CA VAL A 523 -13.08 -5.85 7.28
C VAL A 523 -12.39 -6.02 5.93
N THR A 524 -11.06 -6.01 5.97
CA THR A 524 -10.22 -6.03 4.77
C THR A 524 -9.68 -7.43 4.46
N PRO A 525 -9.39 -7.71 3.18
CA PRO A 525 -8.77 -8.97 2.76
C PRO A 525 -7.50 -9.32 3.51
N SER A 526 -6.56 -8.38 3.66
CA SER A 526 -5.31 -8.61 4.39
C SER A 526 -5.56 -9.01 5.85
N TRP A 527 -6.53 -8.41 6.54
CA TRP A 527 -6.91 -8.82 7.90
C TRP A 527 -7.49 -10.25 7.94
N ARG A 528 -8.31 -10.63 6.96
CA ARG A 528 -8.87 -11.99 6.86
C ARG A 528 -7.82 -13.03 6.52
N ASN A 529 -6.87 -12.69 5.66
CA ASN A 529 -5.82 -13.59 5.18
C ASN A 529 -4.63 -13.73 6.17
N LEU A 530 -4.53 -12.90 7.21
CA LEU A 530 -3.45 -12.97 8.21
C LEU A 530 -3.40 -14.34 8.92
N ARG A 531 -4.55 -14.89 9.32
CA ARG A 531 -4.63 -16.20 9.98
C ARG A 531 -4.32 -17.36 9.03
N PRO A 532 -4.94 -17.47 7.83
CA PRO A 532 -4.54 -18.41 6.79
C PRO A 532 -3.04 -18.38 6.49
N MET A 533 -2.47 -17.19 6.36
CA MET A 533 -1.05 -17.02 6.05
C MET A 533 -0.14 -17.57 7.16
N ALA A 534 -0.41 -17.24 8.42
CA ALA A 534 0.37 -17.76 9.55
C ALA A 534 0.26 -19.29 9.68
N GLU A 535 -0.93 -19.85 9.43
CA GLU A 535 -1.11 -21.29 9.42
C GLU A 535 -0.35 -21.96 8.27
N ALA A 536 -0.37 -21.36 7.07
CA ALA A 536 0.35 -21.89 5.90
C ALA A 536 1.86 -21.91 6.09
N MET A 537 2.42 -21.11 7.02
CA MET A 537 3.87 -21.11 7.30
C MET A 537 4.33 -22.32 8.12
N LYS A 538 3.43 -22.96 8.88
CA LYS A 538 3.80 -24.03 9.81
C LYS A 538 4.19 -25.31 9.07
N GLY A 539 5.21 -25.99 9.58
CA GLY A 539 5.75 -27.21 8.98
C GLY A 539 6.66 -27.00 7.76
N HIS A 540 6.79 -25.76 7.28
CA HIS A 540 7.72 -25.40 6.20
C HIS A 540 9.07 -24.93 6.77
N ARG A 541 10.07 -24.83 5.90
CA ARG A 541 11.39 -24.33 6.31
C ARG A 541 11.37 -22.82 6.50
N LEU A 542 12.27 -22.29 7.32
CA LEU A 542 12.42 -20.84 7.50
C LEU A 542 12.66 -20.11 6.17
N ALA A 543 13.36 -20.73 5.24
CA ALA A 543 13.61 -20.19 3.90
C ALA A 543 12.34 -20.05 3.03
N ASP A 544 11.25 -20.74 3.38
CA ASP A 544 9.98 -20.70 2.65
C ASP A 544 9.07 -19.57 3.15
N LEU A 545 9.33 -19.02 4.35
CA LEU A 545 8.54 -17.95 4.93
C LEU A 545 8.30 -16.78 3.96
N PRO A 546 9.31 -16.24 3.24
CA PRO A 546 9.10 -15.16 2.29
C PRO A 546 8.19 -15.53 1.12
N ALA A 547 8.31 -16.76 0.60
CA ALA A 547 7.47 -17.25 -0.51
C ALA A 547 6.00 -17.37 -0.07
N ILE A 548 5.78 -17.92 1.12
CA ILE A 548 4.44 -18.06 1.69
C ILE A 548 3.86 -16.67 1.94
N TYR A 549 4.57 -15.82 2.67
CA TYR A 549 4.15 -14.46 3.00
C TYR A 549 3.68 -13.67 1.76
N MET A 550 4.50 -13.66 0.71
CA MET A 550 4.20 -12.86 -0.49
C MET A 550 3.13 -13.48 -1.38
N SER A 551 2.97 -14.80 -1.36
CA SER A 551 1.88 -15.47 -2.08
C SER A 551 0.47 -15.12 -1.53
N PHE A 552 0.36 -14.69 -0.27
CA PHE A 552 -0.91 -14.16 0.27
C PHE A 552 -1.14 -12.70 -0.12
N GLY A 553 -0.12 -11.98 -0.60
CA GLY A 553 -0.20 -10.57 -0.92
C GLY A 553 -0.60 -9.72 0.29
N TYR A 554 -0.21 -10.13 1.50
CA TYR A 554 -0.60 -9.42 2.72
C TYR A 554 -0.04 -7.98 2.70
N PHE A 555 -0.93 -7.00 2.88
CA PHE A 555 -0.56 -5.59 2.92
C PHE A 555 -0.84 -5.03 4.32
N PRO A 556 0.20 -4.76 5.14
CA PRO A 556 -0.02 -4.32 6.51
C PRO A 556 -0.88 -3.05 6.67
N PRO A 557 -0.75 -1.99 5.82
CA PRO A 557 -1.61 -0.82 5.93
C PRO A 557 -3.11 -1.11 5.74
N GLU A 558 -3.43 -2.21 5.05
CA GLU A 558 -4.80 -2.69 4.84
C GLU A 558 -5.32 -3.45 6.07
N ALA A 559 -4.46 -4.23 6.74
CA ALA A 559 -4.82 -4.98 7.94
C ALA A 559 -4.95 -4.07 9.19
N ASP A 560 -4.10 -3.04 9.28
CA ASP A 560 -3.94 -2.22 10.48
C ASP A 560 -4.95 -1.06 10.61
N ARG A 561 -5.98 -0.96 9.76
CA ARG A 561 -6.94 0.18 9.67
C ARG A 561 -7.23 0.97 10.96
#